data_AF-A0A1G3A264-F1
#
_entry.id   AF-A0A1G3A264-F1
#
_cell.length_a   1.000
_cell.length_b   1.000
_cell.length_c   1.000
_cell.angle_alpha   90.00
_cell.angle_beta   90.00
_cell.angle_gamma   90.00
#
_symmetry.space_group_name_H-M   'P 1'
#
loop_
_entity.id
_entity.type
_entity.pdbx_description
1 polymer ?
#
loop_
_entity_poly.entity_id
_entity_poly.type
_entity_poly.pdbx_seq_one_letter_code
_entity_poly.pdbx_strand_id
1 'polypeptide(L)'
;MKIHQAWAWTVLVALSGCGAIARADVVVIANRCRELVDLTVESPLGQTQQYRIPANTLITVPTQGGLTAHVRTGRGPQTARHELAANCAYYLGRSASGSVDLIEIGLGGDDRTGHGRSLPGAGTSSGPGVLPVKILVDDDEPATARVWEQRLRNRLGLASEILQAHCALQLQVVATATWNSDDRVRDFDQSLLEFERLVNPAPARMAIGFTSQYQVPRGRTHLGGTRGPLHPHILIREWSQHIPETQRVELLLHEVGHYLGAAHSPEPSSIMRPVLFRSGSQETGLPLQFDPVNTLVMYLVAEEIRLRRVRTFADLTAGTQQRLAQIYGELARAAPNDPIAGQYAGQLTAATAKRVNPLLAGTRQVVAAVVQAARSRPTSPERSATVANRPAALGDLLTQHYVRAAARAAETVPPQIGPTALVLALGIALDDSNHLRTQPPTRDFVGAVEAADQRPKRIAALGQPTMRGQRELARQFFVAAYLATVLDRTAAELAAVARAQTEQHQGQRGVGYAEFLAGQAGILFGRGVVRGDIALAELARGFSVEEYLPDWAPPPDWQARRPPQGQRTTGNDPTMRLVREIQQELANLPAYRPRAPVPPPAPKPAGDSR
;
A
#
# COMPACT_ATOMS: atom_id res chain seq x y z
N MET A 1 -8.48 64.65 -24.35
CA MET A 1 -8.43 63.83 -25.59
C MET A 1 -7.28 62.86 -25.47
N LYS A 2 -7.37 61.53 -25.51
CA LYS A 2 -8.42 60.48 -25.47
C LYS A 2 -7.65 59.25 -24.92
N ILE A 3 -7.92 58.82 -23.68
CA ILE A 3 -8.61 57.55 -23.34
C ILE A 3 -8.63 56.49 -24.46
N HIS A 4 -7.81 55.44 -24.28
CA HIS A 4 -8.12 54.02 -24.54
C HIS A 4 -7.38 53.22 -23.44
N GLN A 5 -8.06 52.79 -22.37
CA GLN A 5 -8.81 51.53 -22.24
C GLN A 5 -7.91 50.30 -22.45
N ALA A 6 -7.38 49.68 -21.39
CA ALA A 6 -8.08 48.74 -20.49
C ALA A 6 -8.02 47.28 -21.01
N TRP A 7 -6.87 46.61 -20.85
CA TRP A 7 -6.74 45.14 -20.80
C TRP A 7 -5.54 44.77 -19.91
N ALA A 8 -5.65 45.03 -18.60
CA ALA A 8 -4.61 44.71 -17.62
C ALA A 8 -5.14 43.94 -16.40
N TRP A 9 -6.35 43.37 -16.49
CA TRP A 9 -6.88 42.49 -15.45
C TRP A 9 -7.51 41.24 -16.09
N THR A 10 -7.22 40.10 -15.47
CA THR A 10 -7.95 38.81 -15.56
C THR A 10 -7.53 37.81 -16.65
N VAL A 11 -6.42 37.09 -16.41
CA VAL A 11 -6.37 35.62 -16.57
C VAL A 11 -5.71 35.02 -15.32
N LEU A 12 -6.27 35.41 -14.16
CA LEU A 12 -6.37 34.54 -13.00
C LEU A 12 -7.64 33.71 -13.25
N VAL A 13 -7.67 32.40 -12.98
CA VAL A 13 -8.72 31.39 -13.32
C VAL A 13 -8.45 30.72 -14.69
N ALA A 14 -8.14 29.43 -14.85
CA ALA A 14 -8.51 28.24 -14.09
C ALA A 14 -7.35 27.20 -14.02
N LEU A 15 -6.80 26.98 -12.82
CA LEU A 15 -5.78 25.96 -12.49
C LEU A 15 -6.41 24.71 -11.82
N SER A 16 -7.69 24.47 -12.02
CA SER A 16 -8.48 23.48 -11.27
C SER A 16 -8.81 22.28 -12.17
N GLY A 17 -8.11 21.16 -12.04
CA GLY A 17 -8.59 19.92 -12.69
C GLY A 17 -7.65 18.75 -12.89
N CYS A 18 -6.35 18.83 -12.56
CA CYS A 18 -5.58 17.59 -12.37
C CYS A 18 -6.00 17.03 -11.02
N GLY A 19 -6.94 16.08 -11.04
CA GLY A 19 -7.40 15.38 -9.84
C GLY A 19 -6.18 14.87 -9.10
N ALA A 20 -5.90 15.46 -7.94
CA ALA A 20 -4.80 15.04 -7.08
C ALA A 20 -4.94 13.52 -6.91
N ILE A 21 -3.84 12.78 -7.08
CA ILE A 21 -3.80 11.37 -6.68
C ILE A 21 -4.23 11.37 -5.23
N ALA A 22 -5.45 10.91 -5.01
CA ALA A 22 -6.01 10.95 -3.68
C ALA A 22 -5.16 10.00 -2.83
N ARG A 23 -4.52 10.56 -1.81
CA ARG A 23 -3.91 9.78 -0.75
C ARG A 23 -4.98 9.55 0.30
N ALA A 24 -4.90 8.46 1.03
CA ALA A 24 -5.81 8.22 2.13
C ALA A 24 -4.96 7.89 3.35
N ASP A 25 -5.09 8.76 4.34
CA ASP A 25 -4.26 8.80 5.52
C ASP A 25 -5.07 9.37 6.68
N VAL A 26 -4.47 9.35 7.86
CA VAL A 26 -5.11 9.85 9.08
C VAL A 26 -4.11 10.57 9.95
N VAL A 27 -4.58 11.56 10.68
CA VAL A 27 -3.90 12.12 11.85
C VAL A 27 -4.78 11.87 13.07
N VAL A 28 -4.19 11.32 14.13
CA VAL A 28 -4.89 11.10 15.40
C VAL A 28 -4.42 12.14 16.40
N ILE A 29 -5.36 12.83 17.06
CA ILE A 29 -5.04 13.91 18.00
C ILE A 29 -5.77 13.64 19.32
N ALA A 30 -5.02 13.33 20.37
CA ALA A 30 -5.55 13.14 21.71
C ALA A 30 -5.44 14.43 22.54
N ASN A 31 -6.49 14.79 23.27
CA ASN A 31 -6.44 15.86 24.25
C ASN A 31 -6.09 15.31 25.64
N ARG A 32 -4.84 15.48 26.07
CA ARG A 32 -4.39 15.10 27.43
C ARG A 32 -4.48 16.28 28.42
N CYS A 33 -5.08 17.41 28.02
CA CYS A 33 -5.41 18.49 28.94
C CYS A 33 -6.65 18.13 29.78
N ARG A 34 -6.81 18.81 30.92
CA ARG A 34 -7.98 18.68 31.81
C ARG A 34 -9.19 19.48 31.37
N GLU A 35 -9.08 20.21 30.27
CA GLU A 35 -10.10 21.08 29.73
C GLU A 35 -10.31 20.80 28.24
N LEU A 36 -11.44 21.27 27.74
CA LEU A 36 -11.74 21.25 26.32
C LEU A 36 -10.75 22.15 25.57
N VAL A 37 -10.22 21.66 24.45
CA VAL A 37 -9.32 22.42 23.58
C VAL A 37 -9.99 22.64 22.22
N ASP A 38 -9.99 23.89 21.77
CA ASP A 38 -10.41 24.26 20.42
C ASP A 38 -9.21 24.11 19.47
N LEU A 39 -9.41 23.36 18.39
CA LEU A 39 -8.42 23.05 17.37
C LEU A 39 -9.00 23.36 16.00
N THR A 40 -8.26 24.09 15.18
CA THR A 40 -8.61 24.28 13.77
C THR A 40 -7.59 23.54 12.91
N VAL A 41 -8.05 22.70 11.98
CA VAL A 41 -7.20 21.92 11.10
C VAL A 41 -7.46 22.34 9.66
N GLU A 42 -6.39 22.63 8.92
CA GLU A 42 -6.39 22.98 7.51
C GLU A 42 -5.77 21.83 6.70
N SER A 43 -6.49 21.36 5.68
CA SER A 43 -6.00 20.36 4.74
C SER A 43 -5.11 21.00 3.65
N PRO A 44 -4.31 20.21 2.91
CA PRO A 44 -3.53 20.71 1.77
C PRO A 44 -4.38 21.36 0.66
N LEU A 45 -5.69 21.13 0.66
CA LEU A 45 -6.64 21.70 -0.28
C LEU A 45 -7.22 23.04 0.23
N GLY A 46 -6.72 23.58 1.35
CA GLY A 46 -7.22 24.79 1.98
C GLY A 46 -8.58 24.62 2.67
N GLN A 47 -9.08 23.39 2.80
CA GLN A 47 -10.31 23.13 3.56
C GLN A 47 -10.00 23.16 5.05
N THR A 48 -10.72 23.99 5.78
CA THR A 48 -10.58 24.17 7.22
C THR A 48 -11.71 23.48 7.96
N GLN A 49 -11.39 22.75 9.02
CA GLN A 49 -12.35 22.13 9.93
C GLN A 49 -12.02 22.49 11.37
N GLN A 50 -13.04 22.87 12.14
CA GLN A 50 -12.92 23.18 13.56
C GLN A 50 -13.35 22.00 14.41
N TYR A 51 -12.59 21.73 15.46
CA TYR A 51 -12.82 20.67 16.42
C TYR A 51 -12.79 21.24 17.82
N ARG A 52 -13.67 20.72 18.68
CA ARG A 52 -13.67 20.96 20.11
C ARG A 52 -13.44 19.63 20.77
N ILE A 53 -12.24 19.40 21.29
CA ILE A 53 -11.81 18.09 21.80
C ILE A 53 -11.97 18.11 23.33
N PRO A 54 -12.93 17.36 23.91
CA PRO A 54 -13.07 17.26 25.37
C PRO A 54 -11.79 16.77 26.06
N ALA A 55 -11.68 17.04 27.36
CA ALA A 55 -10.58 16.55 28.18
C ALA A 55 -10.50 15.01 28.13
N ASN A 56 -9.30 14.47 28.01
CA ASN A 56 -9.04 13.02 27.94
C ASN A 56 -9.83 12.31 26.85
N THR A 57 -10.07 12.95 25.70
CA THR A 57 -10.66 12.32 24.52
C THR A 57 -9.74 12.49 23.32
N LEU A 58 -10.06 11.88 22.19
CA LEU A 58 -9.32 12.06 20.95
C LEU A 58 -10.24 12.26 19.76
N ILE A 59 -9.66 12.74 18.67
CA ILE A 59 -10.31 12.77 17.35
C ILE A 59 -9.41 12.09 16.32
N THR A 60 -10.04 11.59 15.27
CA THR A 60 -9.37 11.15 14.05
C THR A 60 -9.69 12.12 12.92
N VAL A 61 -8.66 12.56 12.21
CA VAL A 61 -8.79 13.49 11.09
C VAL A 61 -8.32 12.78 9.83
N PRO A 62 -9.25 12.24 9.02
CA PRO A 62 -8.93 11.68 7.71
C PRO A 62 -8.29 12.75 6.82
N THR A 63 -7.25 12.39 6.07
CA THR A 63 -6.50 13.34 5.24
C THR A 63 -5.94 12.66 3.97
N GLN A 64 -5.50 13.48 3.02
CA GLN A 64 -4.79 13.08 1.80
C GLN A 64 -3.32 13.51 1.81
N GLY A 65 -2.75 13.73 2.99
CA GLY A 65 -1.39 14.19 3.18
C GLY A 65 -1.21 14.87 4.54
N GLY A 66 -0.15 15.66 4.69
CA GLY A 66 0.06 16.45 5.91
C GLY A 66 -1.07 17.46 6.14
N LEU A 67 -1.26 17.88 7.38
CA LEU A 67 -2.26 18.87 7.79
C LEU A 67 -1.55 20.05 8.48
N THR A 68 -2.17 21.22 8.47
CA THR A 68 -1.75 22.32 9.34
C THR A 68 -2.77 22.47 10.47
N ALA A 69 -2.32 22.48 11.72
CA ALA A 69 -3.16 22.66 12.89
C ALA A 69 -2.89 24.00 13.57
N HIS A 70 -3.97 24.67 13.98
CA HIS A 70 -3.95 25.89 14.78
C HIS A 70 -4.56 25.60 16.14
N VAL A 71 -3.74 25.69 17.18
CA VAL A 71 -4.11 25.39 18.57
C VAL A 71 -4.19 26.69 19.35
N ARG A 72 -5.30 26.92 20.07
CA ARG A 72 -5.41 28.10 20.92
C ARG A 72 -4.56 27.94 22.20
N THR A 73 -3.55 28.79 22.36
CA THR A 73 -2.59 28.71 23.47
C THR A 73 -3.06 29.60 24.64
N GLY A 74 -4.06 29.14 25.40
CA GLY A 74 -4.56 29.82 26.61
C GLY A 74 -5.77 30.74 26.40
N ARG A 75 -5.99 31.70 27.32
CA ARG A 75 -7.18 32.56 27.32
C ARG A 75 -7.17 33.64 26.22
N GLY A 76 -5.99 34.01 25.73
CA GLY A 76 -5.83 35.03 24.68
C GLY A 76 -6.23 34.56 23.28
N PRO A 77 -6.16 35.46 22.27
CA PRO A 77 -6.42 35.14 20.86
C PRO A 77 -5.23 34.48 20.15
N GLN A 78 -4.13 34.22 20.85
CA GLN A 78 -2.93 33.62 20.25
C GLN A 78 -3.19 32.16 19.87
N THR A 79 -2.79 31.80 18.66
CA THR A 79 -2.81 30.44 18.15
C THR A 79 -1.40 30.01 17.76
N ALA A 80 -1.01 28.80 18.14
CA ALA A 80 0.21 28.17 17.66
C ALA A 80 -0.11 27.35 16.41
N ARG A 81 0.74 27.48 15.39
CA ARG A 81 0.63 26.73 14.14
C ARG A 81 1.56 25.51 14.18
N HIS A 82 1.05 24.34 13.81
CA HIS A 82 1.76 23.08 13.77
C HIS A 82 1.57 22.42 12.40
N GLU A 83 2.65 21.87 11.82
CA GLU A 83 2.54 20.98 10.67
C GLU A 83 2.44 19.54 11.18
N LEU A 84 1.43 18.82 10.73
CA LEU A 84 1.14 17.44 11.14
C LEU A 84 1.41 16.50 9.96
N ALA A 85 2.27 15.52 10.18
CA ALA A 85 2.52 14.47 9.21
C ALA A 85 1.31 13.52 9.13
N ALA A 86 1.05 13.00 7.94
CA ALA A 86 0.07 11.93 7.75
C ALA A 86 0.54 10.63 8.44
N ASN A 87 -0.41 9.80 8.87
CA ASN A 87 -0.14 8.52 9.55
C ASN A 87 0.69 8.68 10.83
N CYS A 88 0.50 9.80 11.52
CA CYS A 88 1.09 10.10 12.82
C CYS A 88 0.01 10.34 13.88
N ALA A 89 0.43 10.19 15.13
CA ALA A 89 -0.39 10.45 16.30
C ALA A 89 0.22 11.60 17.09
N TYR A 90 -0.62 12.48 17.60
CA TYR A 90 -0.26 13.66 18.36
C TYR A 90 -1.06 13.72 19.65
N TYR A 91 -0.56 14.48 20.63
CA TYR A 91 -1.34 14.85 21.80
C TYR A 91 -1.23 16.34 22.13
N LEU A 92 -2.34 16.90 22.61
CA LEU A 92 -2.40 18.21 23.22
C LEU A 92 -2.03 18.07 24.70
N GLY A 93 -0.97 18.74 25.11
CA GLY A 93 -0.47 18.74 26.48
C GLY A 93 -0.16 20.16 26.96
N ARG A 94 -0.01 20.34 28.28
CA ARG A 94 0.51 21.61 28.79
C ARG A 94 2.03 21.58 28.76
N SER A 95 2.63 22.61 28.17
CA SER A 95 4.06 22.87 28.24
C SER A 95 4.47 23.30 29.66
N ALA A 96 5.78 23.43 29.91
CA ALA A 96 6.30 23.94 31.18
C ALA A 96 5.82 25.37 31.50
N SER A 97 5.48 26.18 30.50
CA SER A 97 4.92 27.53 30.69
C SER A 97 3.41 27.52 30.97
N GLY A 98 2.79 26.33 30.98
CA GLY A 98 1.35 26.17 31.14
C GLY A 98 0.54 26.40 29.87
N SER A 99 1.15 26.77 28.73
CA SER A 99 0.46 26.86 27.45
C SER A 99 0.06 25.46 26.95
N VAL A 100 -1.07 25.35 26.24
CA VAL A 100 -1.39 24.12 25.50
C VAL A 100 -0.49 24.06 24.27
N ASP A 101 0.09 22.90 24.01
CA ASP A 101 0.98 22.63 22.89
C ASP A 101 0.61 21.29 22.25
N LEU A 102 0.92 21.12 20.96
CA LEU A 102 0.64 19.90 20.20
C LEU A 102 1.94 19.16 19.89
N ILE A 103 2.07 17.97 20.47
CA ILE A 103 3.32 17.21 20.49
C ILE A 103 3.12 15.89 19.73
N GLU A 104 4.03 15.58 18.82
CA GLU A 104 4.03 14.30 18.10
C GLU A 104 4.39 13.15 19.04
N ILE A 105 3.67 12.04 18.92
CA ILE A 105 4.04 10.77 19.56
C ILE A 105 5.08 10.11 18.65
N GLY A 106 6.33 10.00 19.13
CA GLY A 106 7.44 9.42 18.37
C GLY A 106 7.23 7.95 18.06
N LEU A 107 6.71 7.66 16.86
CA LEU A 107 6.39 6.30 16.39
C LEU A 107 7.34 5.80 15.28
N GLY A 108 8.60 6.24 15.31
CA GLY A 108 9.64 5.76 14.37
C GLY A 108 9.33 6.04 12.89
N GLY A 109 8.55 7.08 12.60
CA GLY A 109 8.20 7.48 11.24
C GLY A 109 9.41 8.06 10.49
N ASP A 110 9.39 7.90 9.17
CA ASP A 110 10.34 8.48 8.23
C ASP A 110 9.58 9.27 7.15
N ASP A 111 10.29 10.04 6.32
CA ASP A 111 9.68 10.82 5.23
C ASP A 111 8.79 9.95 4.32
N ARG A 112 9.12 8.67 4.16
CA ARG A 112 8.36 7.73 3.32
C ARG A 112 6.98 7.42 3.89
N THR A 113 6.84 7.39 5.20
CA THR A 113 5.60 7.02 5.88
C THR A 113 4.77 8.24 6.33
N GLY A 114 5.42 9.39 6.54
CA GLY A 114 4.79 10.65 6.97
C GLY A 114 4.13 11.49 5.86
N HIS A 115 4.48 11.28 4.58
CA HIS A 115 3.89 12.04 3.47
C HIS A 115 2.56 11.49 2.95
N GLY A 116 2.10 10.39 3.52
CA GLY A 116 0.87 9.74 3.13
C GLY A 116 1.03 8.64 2.09
N ARG A 117 0.05 7.74 2.04
CA ARG A 117 0.08 6.50 1.25
C ARG A 117 -0.82 6.63 0.02
N SER A 118 -0.34 6.11 -1.10
CA SER A 118 -1.15 6.02 -2.31
C SER A 118 -2.08 4.81 -2.18
N LEU A 119 -3.37 5.07 -2.04
CA LEU A 119 -4.39 4.03 -1.97
C LEU A 119 -5.31 4.12 -3.19
N PRO A 120 -5.54 3.02 -3.93
CA PRO A 120 -6.41 3.04 -5.10
C PRO A 120 -7.82 3.49 -4.72
N GLY A 121 -8.39 4.42 -5.48
CA GLY A 121 -9.80 4.81 -5.33
C GLY A 121 -10.10 5.79 -4.19
N ALA A 122 -9.12 6.51 -3.65
CA ALA A 122 -9.29 7.48 -2.56
C ALA A 122 -10.08 8.77 -2.93
N GLY A 123 -10.88 8.76 -4.01
CA GLY A 123 -11.75 9.88 -4.37
C GLY A 123 -12.92 10.00 -3.39
N THR A 124 -12.91 11.05 -2.56
CA THR A 124 -13.89 11.39 -1.51
C THR A 124 -14.07 10.31 -0.44
N SER A 125 -14.29 10.70 0.83
CA SER A 125 -14.47 9.75 1.93
C SER A 125 -15.66 8.85 1.65
N SER A 126 -15.43 7.67 1.06
CA SER A 126 -16.40 6.58 1.15
C SER A 126 -16.63 6.39 2.63
N GLY A 127 -17.90 6.41 3.06
CA GLY A 127 -18.30 6.43 4.46
C GLY A 127 -17.71 5.28 5.28
N PRO A 128 -18.20 5.06 6.51
CA PRO A 128 -17.62 4.03 7.36
C PRO A 128 -17.58 2.67 6.63
N GLY A 129 -16.43 2.01 6.68
CA GLY A 129 -16.28 0.66 6.14
C GLY A 129 -17.13 -0.31 6.95
N VAL A 130 -17.76 -1.29 6.30
CA VAL A 130 -18.58 -2.29 6.97
C VAL A 130 -17.81 -3.60 7.11
N LEU A 131 -17.65 -4.08 8.34
CA LEU A 131 -17.08 -5.38 8.65
C LEU A 131 -18.22 -6.36 8.98
N PRO A 132 -18.53 -7.34 8.10
CA PRO A 132 -19.59 -8.31 8.36
C PRO A 132 -19.15 -9.30 9.44
N VAL A 133 -19.99 -9.47 10.46
CA VAL A 133 -19.77 -10.29 11.65
C VAL A 133 -20.84 -11.37 11.78
N LYS A 134 -20.42 -12.57 12.17
CA LYS A 134 -21.30 -13.66 12.61
C LYS A 134 -21.17 -13.76 14.13
N ILE A 135 -22.28 -13.66 14.84
CA ILE A 135 -22.31 -13.85 16.29
C ILE A 135 -22.65 -15.31 16.57
N LEU A 136 -21.96 -15.94 17.51
CA LEU A 136 -22.32 -17.26 17.99
C LEU A 136 -22.33 -17.31 19.52
N VAL A 137 -23.15 -18.20 20.07
CA VAL A 137 -23.09 -18.64 21.48
C VAL A 137 -22.86 -20.14 21.55
N ASP A 138 -22.29 -20.64 22.65
CA ASP A 138 -22.24 -22.07 22.89
C ASP A 138 -23.64 -22.65 23.17
N ASP A 139 -23.74 -23.97 23.15
CA ASP A 139 -24.96 -24.71 23.48
C ASP A 139 -25.34 -24.65 24.98
N ASP A 140 -24.44 -24.12 25.80
CA ASP A 140 -24.67 -23.82 27.22
C ASP A 140 -25.32 -22.45 27.49
N GLU A 141 -25.52 -21.60 26.48
CA GLU A 141 -26.21 -20.32 26.68
C GLU A 141 -27.65 -20.56 27.17
N PRO A 142 -27.99 -20.15 28.41
CA PRO A 142 -29.27 -20.50 29.03
C PRO A 142 -30.44 -19.67 28.47
N ALA A 143 -30.16 -18.53 27.82
CA ALA A 143 -31.21 -17.72 27.24
C ALA A 143 -31.71 -18.30 25.90
N THR A 144 -32.99 -18.06 25.58
CA THR A 144 -33.50 -18.38 24.24
C THR A 144 -32.80 -17.57 23.15
N ALA A 145 -32.77 -18.10 21.91
CA ALA A 145 -32.20 -17.44 20.74
C ALA A 145 -32.54 -15.95 20.63
N ARG A 146 -33.84 -15.64 20.73
CA ARG A 146 -34.33 -14.25 20.65
C ARG A 146 -33.69 -13.33 21.69
N VAL A 147 -33.50 -13.81 22.91
CA VAL A 147 -33.03 -13.01 24.04
C VAL A 147 -31.53 -12.76 23.93
N TRP A 148 -30.71 -13.80 23.72
CA TRP A 148 -29.27 -13.60 23.60
C TRP A 148 -28.92 -12.87 22.31
N GLU A 149 -29.62 -13.11 21.19
CA GLU A 149 -29.35 -12.42 19.94
C GLU A 149 -29.55 -10.91 20.07
N GLN A 150 -30.67 -10.49 20.67
CA GLN A 150 -30.94 -9.07 20.88
C GLN A 150 -29.88 -8.43 21.78
N ARG A 151 -29.51 -9.12 22.88
CA ARG A 151 -28.47 -8.66 23.82
C ARG A 151 -27.13 -8.45 23.11
N LEU A 152 -26.67 -9.45 22.36
CA LEU A 152 -25.37 -9.39 21.68
C LEU A 152 -25.36 -8.43 20.48
N ARG A 153 -26.48 -8.30 19.76
CA ARG A 153 -26.65 -7.27 18.71
C ARG A 153 -26.55 -5.86 19.29
N ASN A 154 -27.20 -5.60 20.44
CA ASN A 154 -27.10 -4.31 21.12
C ASN A 154 -25.66 -4.02 21.55
N ARG A 155 -24.97 -5.01 22.14
CA ARG A 155 -23.55 -4.88 22.51
C ARG A 155 -22.65 -4.55 21.32
N LEU A 156 -22.82 -5.28 20.21
CA LEU A 156 -22.07 -5.00 18.98
C LEU A 156 -22.42 -3.65 18.38
N GLY A 157 -23.66 -3.18 18.51
CA GLY A 157 -24.07 -1.84 18.12
C GLY A 157 -23.27 -0.77 18.86
N LEU A 158 -23.20 -0.85 20.20
CA LEU A 158 -22.41 0.06 21.03
C LEU A 158 -20.91 0.02 20.68
N ALA A 159 -20.35 -1.18 20.48
CA ALA A 159 -18.96 -1.33 20.04
C ALA A 159 -18.74 -0.73 18.63
N SER A 160 -19.70 -0.91 17.72
CA SER A 160 -19.65 -0.38 16.35
C SER A 160 -19.63 1.15 16.33
N GLU A 161 -20.36 1.83 17.21
CA GLU A 161 -20.33 3.30 17.32
C GLU A 161 -18.95 3.81 17.72
N ILE A 162 -18.30 3.14 18.69
CA ILE A 162 -16.95 3.48 19.14
C ILE A 162 -15.93 3.21 18.02
N LEU A 163 -15.99 2.06 17.35
CA LEU A 163 -15.11 1.75 16.22
C LEU A 163 -15.30 2.74 15.05
N GLN A 164 -16.53 3.18 14.79
CA GLN A 164 -16.77 4.17 13.75
C GLN A 164 -16.08 5.50 14.08
N ALA A 165 -16.13 5.95 15.33
CA ALA A 165 -15.46 7.18 15.76
C ALA A 165 -13.92 7.08 15.71
N HIS A 166 -13.37 5.90 16.03
CA HIS A 166 -11.92 5.70 16.11
C HIS A 166 -11.26 5.29 14.78
N CYS A 167 -11.90 4.45 13.96
CA CYS A 167 -11.27 3.90 12.75
C CYS A 167 -12.18 3.88 11.53
N ALA A 168 -13.30 4.61 11.56
CA ALA A 168 -14.28 4.68 10.47
C ALA A 168 -14.74 3.29 10.00
N LEU A 169 -14.91 2.35 10.94
CA LEU A 169 -15.38 0.99 10.69
C LEU A 169 -16.65 0.72 11.51
N GLN A 170 -17.64 0.08 10.90
CA GLN A 170 -18.85 -0.41 11.54
C GLN A 170 -18.89 -1.94 11.54
N LEU A 171 -19.41 -2.53 12.62
CA LEU A 171 -19.69 -3.96 12.71
C LEU A 171 -21.13 -4.20 12.23
N GLN A 172 -21.31 -5.09 11.26
CA GLN A 172 -22.63 -5.49 10.78
C GLN A 172 -22.88 -6.96 11.06
N VAL A 173 -23.87 -7.27 11.89
CA VAL A 173 -24.25 -8.65 12.18
C VAL A 173 -25.02 -9.23 10.99
N VAL A 174 -24.39 -10.10 10.21
CA VAL A 174 -24.97 -10.72 9.01
C VAL A 174 -25.48 -12.14 9.26
N ALA A 175 -25.09 -12.78 10.37
CA ALA A 175 -25.55 -14.10 10.75
C ALA A 175 -25.46 -14.31 12.27
N THR A 176 -26.30 -15.18 12.80
CA THR A 176 -26.28 -15.69 14.19
C THR A 176 -26.31 -17.21 14.15
N ALA A 177 -25.68 -17.88 15.11
CA ALA A 177 -25.71 -19.35 15.23
C ALA A 177 -25.38 -19.80 16.66
N THR A 178 -25.54 -21.09 16.93
CA THR A 178 -24.95 -21.76 18.10
C THR A 178 -23.83 -22.71 17.63
N TRP A 179 -22.91 -23.08 18.52
CA TRP A 179 -22.00 -24.21 18.30
C TRP A 179 -22.03 -25.16 19.49
N ASN A 180 -21.72 -26.42 19.27
CA ASN A 180 -21.64 -27.45 20.30
C ASN A 180 -20.20 -27.48 20.84
N SER A 181 -19.98 -27.03 22.08
CA SER A 181 -18.65 -27.03 22.73
C SER A 181 -18.45 -28.23 23.65
N ASP A 182 -17.20 -28.63 23.85
CA ASP A 182 -16.84 -29.68 24.79
C ASP A 182 -16.67 -29.12 26.23
N ASP A 183 -17.67 -29.33 27.09
CA ASP A 183 -17.70 -28.90 28.51
C ASP A 183 -16.50 -29.37 29.34
N ARG A 184 -15.75 -30.36 28.85
CA ARG A 184 -14.55 -30.87 29.51
C ARG A 184 -13.35 -29.93 29.31
N VAL A 185 -13.39 -29.05 28.31
CA VAL A 185 -12.32 -28.09 28.01
C VAL A 185 -12.42 -26.89 28.96
N ARG A 186 -11.50 -26.84 29.93
CA ARG A 186 -11.43 -25.74 30.92
C ARG A 186 -10.35 -24.70 30.60
N ASP A 187 -9.49 -24.99 29.64
CA ASP A 187 -8.44 -24.10 29.20
C ASP A 187 -8.95 -23.20 28.07
N PHE A 188 -8.72 -21.88 28.19
CA PHE A 188 -9.25 -20.92 27.22
C PHE A 188 -8.67 -21.12 25.82
N ASP A 189 -7.37 -21.38 25.72
CA ASP A 189 -6.69 -21.52 24.44
C ASP A 189 -7.15 -22.78 23.70
N GLN A 190 -7.46 -23.84 24.45
CA GLN A 190 -8.10 -25.03 23.91
C GLN A 190 -9.53 -24.77 23.43
N SER A 191 -10.35 -24.00 24.16
CA SER A 191 -11.69 -23.64 23.67
C SER A 191 -11.64 -22.71 22.45
N LEU A 192 -10.67 -21.79 22.37
CA LEU A 192 -10.46 -20.98 21.17
C LEU A 192 -10.09 -21.86 19.97
N LEU A 193 -9.18 -22.83 20.15
CA LEU A 193 -8.83 -23.79 19.11
C LEU A 193 -10.03 -24.65 18.67
N GLU A 194 -10.85 -25.09 19.63
CA GLU A 194 -12.07 -25.81 19.34
C GLU A 194 -13.05 -24.97 18.52
N PHE A 195 -13.31 -23.73 18.95
CA PHE A 195 -14.17 -22.79 18.25
C PHE A 195 -13.69 -22.56 16.81
N GLU A 196 -12.40 -22.36 16.60
CA GLU A 196 -11.79 -22.21 15.27
C GLU A 196 -12.03 -23.43 14.37
N ARG A 197 -11.97 -24.64 14.93
CA ARG A 197 -12.17 -25.90 14.22
C ARG A 197 -13.64 -26.13 13.86
N LEU A 198 -14.55 -25.81 14.76
CA LEU A 198 -15.97 -26.14 14.62
C LEU A 198 -16.76 -25.06 13.88
N VAL A 199 -16.32 -23.81 13.95
CA VAL A 199 -17.08 -22.67 13.43
C VAL A 199 -16.55 -22.18 12.10
N ASN A 200 -17.41 -22.22 11.08
CA ASN A 200 -17.19 -21.51 9.83
C ASN A 200 -17.65 -20.04 9.96
N PRO A 201 -16.76 -19.04 9.73
CA PRO A 201 -17.10 -17.62 9.77
C PRO A 201 -18.11 -17.19 8.69
N ALA A 202 -18.20 -17.91 7.56
CA ALA A 202 -19.10 -17.55 6.47
C ALA A 202 -20.58 -17.53 6.94
N PRO A 203 -21.41 -16.61 6.39
CA PRO A 203 -21.12 -15.64 5.31
C PRO A 203 -20.39 -14.37 5.78
N ALA A 204 -20.09 -14.26 7.07
CA ALA A 204 -19.35 -13.14 7.62
C ALA A 204 -17.85 -13.23 7.30
N ARG A 205 -17.15 -12.16 7.66
CA ARG A 205 -15.69 -12.08 7.59
C ARG A 205 -15.02 -12.44 8.92
N MET A 206 -15.76 -12.29 10.01
CA MET A 206 -15.32 -12.58 11.36
C MET A 206 -16.45 -13.28 12.12
N ALA A 207 -16.12 -14.37 12.82
CA ALA A 207 -16.98 -15.01 13.80
C ALA A 207 -16.58 -14.54 15.21
N ILE A 208 -17.56 -14.12 16.01
CA ILE A 208 -17.37 -13.81 17.43
C ILE A 208 -18.21 -14.82 18.23
N GLY A 209 -17.54 -15.72 18.93
CA GLY A 209 -18.15 -16.67 19.84
C GLY A 209 -18.23 -16.10 21.25
N PHE A 210 -19.36 -16.31 21.92
CA PHE A 210 -19.58 -15.97 23.32
C PHE A 210 -19.83 -17.25 24.11
N THR A 211 -18.92 -17.64 24.99
CA THR A 211 -18.98 -18.92 25.71
C THR A 211 -19.35 -18.75 27.18
N SER A 212 -20.33 -19.53 27.64
CA SER A 212 -20.89 -19.53 29.00
C SER A 212 -20.23 -20.55 29.94
N GLN A 213 -19.33 -21.40 29.42
CA GLN A 213 -18.78 -22.60 30.10
C GLN A 213 -17.90 -22.35 31.34
N TYR A 214 -17.66 -21.09 31.72
CA TYR A 214 -16.56 -20.77 32.64
C TYR A 214 -17.02 -20.23 34.00
N GLN A 215 -16.71 -20.99 35.05
CA GLN A 215 -16.67 -20.46 36.43
C GLN A 215 -15.42 -19.60 36.60
N VAL A 216 -15.58 -18.41 37.18
CA VAL A 216 -14.48 -17.45 37.37
C VAL A 216 -13.41 -18.03 38.31
N PRO A 217 -12.21 -18.37 37.81
CA PRO A 217 -11.11 -18.75 38.68
C PRO A 217 -10.71 -17.54 39.53
N ARG A 218 -10.31 -17.75 40.79
CA ARG A 218 -9.68 -16.67 41.57
C ARG A 218 -8.34 -16.32 40.94
N GLY A 219 -8.19 -15.11 40.40
CA GLY A 219 -6.92 -14.60 39.89
C GLY A 219 -7.01 -13.91 38.53
N ARG A 220 -5.86 -13.77 37.86
CA ARG A 220 -5.81 -13.29 36.47
C ARG A 220 -6.34 -14.40 35.56
N THR A 221 -7.19 -14.05 34.62
CA THR A 221 -7.84 -15.00 33.72
C THR A 221 -8.02 -14.36 32.36
N HIS A 222 -7.81 -15.14 31.30
CA HIS A 222 -8.12 -14.72 29.92
C HIS A 222 -9.63 -14.65 29.75
N LEU A 223 -10.14 -13.48 29.36
CA LEU A 223 -11.57 -13.21 29.19
C LEU A 223 -11.99 -13.19 27.72
N GLY A 224 -11.04 -13.03 26.82
CA GLY A 224 -11.21 -13.11 25.39
C GLY A 224 -9.90 -13.46 24.71
N GLY A 225 -9.96 -13.74 23.42
CA GLY A 225 -8.77 -13.91 22.61
C GLY A 225 -9.04 -14.08 21.12
N THR A 226 -7.97 -13.82 20.37
CA THR A 226 -7.83 -14.04 18.94
C THR A 226 -6.39 -14.50 18.66
N ARG A 227 -6.16 -15.22 17.55
CA ARG A 227 -4.80 -15.61 17.11
C ARG A 227 -3.97 -14.45 16.55
N GLY A 228 -4.56 -13.26 16.53
CA GLY A 228 -3.90 -12.04 16.11
C GLY A 228 -4.70 -11.29 15.04
N PRO A 229 -4.04 -10.35 14.36
CA PRO A 229 -4.73 -9.39 13.54
C PRO A 229 -5.33 -10.02 12.29
N LEU A 230 -6.57 -9.63 12.00
CA LEU A 230 -7.42 -10.12 10.92
C LEU A 230 -7.68 -11.63 10.94
N HIS A 231 -7.39 -12.31 12.06
CA HIS A 231 -7.77 -13.71 12.22
C HIS A 231 -9.30 -13.84 12.33
N PRO A 232 -9.96 -14.73 11.58
CA PRO A 232 -11.41 -14.65 11.38
C PRO A 232 -12.25 -15.14 12.58
N HIS A 233 -11.64 -15.42 13.73
CA HIS A 233 -12.29 -15.92 14.93
C HIS A 233 -11.87 -15.11 16.15
N ILE A 234 -12.86 -14.71 16.94
CA ILE A 234 -12.72 -14.16 18.28
C ILE A 234 -13.56 -15.02 19.21
N LEU A 235 -13.02 -15.41 20.35
CA LEU A 235 -13.79 -16.04 21.43
C LEU A 235 -13.80 -15.11 22.65
N ILE A 236 -14.97 -14.94 23.28
CA ILE A 236 -15.17 -14.12 24.47
C ILE A 236 -15.89 -14.97 25.52
N ARG A 237 -15.42 -14.93 26.76
CA ARG A 237 -16.13 -15.55 27.88
C ARG A 237 -17.30 -14.67 28.31
N GLU A 238 -18.50 -15.22 28.26
CA GLU A 238 -19.66 -14.68 28.94
C GLU A 238 -19.66 -15.14 30.40
N TRP A 239 -19.45 -14.17 31.28
CA TRP A 239 -19.32 -14.38 32.72
C TRP A 239 -20.54 -13.88 33.51
N SER A 240 -20.45 -13.96 34.84
CA SER A 240 -21.44 -13.56 35.84
C SER A 240 -22.40 -12.44 35.40
N GLN A 241 -23.70 -12.64 35.65
CA GLN A 241 -24.75 -11.66 35.39
C GLN A 241 -24.53 -10.31 36.11
N HIS A 242 -23.63 -10.26 37.09
CA HIS A 242 -23.35 -9.08 37.91
C HIS A 242 -22.42 -8.06 37.23
N ILE A 243 -21.92 -8.38 36.03
CA ILE A 243 -20.91 -7.53 35.40
C ILE A 243 -21.59 -6.54 34.46
N PRO A 244 -21.38 -5.23 34.67
CA PRO A 244 -22.02 -4.19 33.88
C PRO A 244 -21.81 -4.38 32.37
N GLU A 245 -22.84 -4.08 31.58
CA GLU A 245 -22.77 -4.21 30.12
C GLU A 245 -21.64 -3.36 29.51
N THR A 246 -21.31 -2.20 30.10
CA THR A 246 -20.16 -1.37 29.69
C THR A 246 -18.83 -2.11 29.76
N GLN A 247 -18.66 -2.98 30.77
CA GLN A 247 -17.47 -3.82 30.91
C GLN A 247 -17.42 -4.91 29.84
N ARG A 248 -18.58 -5.46 29.47
CA ARG A 248 -18.69 -6.44 28.38
C ARG A 248 -18.43 -5.82 27.01
N VAL A 249 -18.88 -4.58 26.79
CA VAL A 249 -18.54 -3.78 25.60
C VAL A 249 -17.05 -3.49 25.54
N GLU A 250 -16.43 -3.13 26.66
CA GLU A 250 -14.98 -2.91 26.75
C GLU A 250 -14.18 -4.16 26.37
N LEU A 251 -14.52 -5.33 26.91
CA LEU A 251 -13.87 -6.60 26.54
C LEU A 251 -14.05 -6.92 25.05
N LEU A 252 -15.26 -6.75 24.51
CA LEU A 252 -15.50 -6.93 23.07
C LEU A 252 -14.62 -6.01 22.23
N LEU A 253 -14.53 -4.73 22.60
CA LEU A 253 -13.68 -3.76 21.91
C LEU A 253 -12.19 -4.08 22.04
N HIS A 254 -11.76 -4.64 23.16
CA HIS A 254 -10.38 -5.10 23.35
C HIS A 254 -10.00 -6.17 22.33
N GLU A 255 -10.84 -7.21 22.20
CA GLU A 255 -10.58 -8.30 21.25
C GLU A 255 -10.75 -7.86 19.79
N VAL A 256 -11.75 -7.03 19.49
CA VAL A 256 -11.88 -6.43 18.15
C VAL A 256 -10.72 -5.49 17.85
N GLY A 257 -10.18 -4.81 18.86
CA GLY A 257 -8.93 -4.05 18.77
C GLY A 257 -7.79 -4.94 18.30
N HIS A 258 -7.55 -6.07 18.96
CA HIS A 258 -6.55 -7.05 18.53
C HIS A 258 -6.79 -7.57 17.11
N TYR A 259 -8.04 -7.86 16.73
CA TYR A 259 -8.40 -8.20 15.35
C TYR A 259 -7.99 -7.09 14.36
N LEU A 260 -8.16 -5.82 14.72
CA LEU A 260 -7.75 -4.67 13.91
C LEU A 260 -6.27 -4.29 14.08
N GLY A 261 -5.49 -5.11 14.78
CA GLY A 261 -4.05 -4.91 14.95
C GLY A 261 -3.65 -4.08 16.18
N ALA A 262 -4.59 -3.61 16.99
CA ALA A 262 -4.22 -2.92 18.23
C ALA A 262 -3.38 -3.84 19.14
N ALA A 263 -2.34 -3.29 19.75
CA ALA A 263 -1.51 -3.97 20.74
C ALA A 263 -1.82 -3.45 22.14
N HIS A 264 -1.34 -4.13 23.18
CA HIS A 264 -1.58 -3.63 24.53
C HIS A 264 -0.95 -2.26 24.76
N SER A 265 -1.64 -1.47 25.58
CA SER A 265 -1.30 -0.09 25.88
C SER A 265 -0.94 0.09 27.35
N PRO A 266 0.10 0.88 27.66
CA PRO A 266 0.36 1.29 29.04
C PRO A 266 -0.61 2.37 29.53
N GLU A 267 -1.40 2.99 28.65
CA GLU A 267 -2.34 4.04 29.04
C GLU A 267 -3.51 3.48 29.87
N PRO A 268 -3.69 3.91 31.13
CA PRO A 268 -4.71 3.34 32.01
C PRO A 268 -6.15 3.52 31.51
N SER A 269 -6.41 4.56 30.71
CA SER A 269 -7.71 4.87 30.11
C SER A 269 -7.94 4.18 28.77
N SER A 270 -6.96 3.45 28.23
CA SER A 270 -7.13 2.73 26.96
C SER A 270 -7.91 1.44 27.18
N ILE A 271 -8.81 1.14 26.26
CA ILE A 271 -9.43 -0.19 26.10
C ILE A 271 -8.35 -1.27 25.99
N MET A 272 -7.20 -0.95 25.37
CA MET A 272 -6.13 -1.92 25.13
C MET A 272 -5.20 -2.13 26.32
N ARG A 273 -5.54 -1.70 27.53
CA ARG A 273 -4.72 -2.04 28.71
C ARG A 273 -4.71 -3.55 28.95
N PRO A 274 -3.59 -4.14 29.39
CA PRO A 274 -3.46 -5.61 29.52
C PRO A 274 -4.30 -6.21 30.66
N VAL A 275 -4.77 -5.39 31.60
CA VAL A 275 -5.63 -5.83 32.70
C VAL A 275 -6.92 -5.02 32.70
N LEU A 276 -7.99 -5.66 32.24
CA LEU A 276 -9.34 -5.11 32.29
C LEU A 276 -9.92 -5.19 33.71
N PHE A 277 -10.95 -4.39 33.98
CA PHE A 277 -11.77 -4.46 35.21
C PHE A 277 -11.04 -4.22 36.54
N ARG A 278 -9.93 -3.48 36.51
CA ARG A 278 -9.24 -3.10 37.75
C ARG A 278 -10.17 -2.22 38.61
N SER A 279 -10.45 -2.67 39.83
CA SER A 279 -11.28 -1.97 40.82
C SER A 279 -10.81 -0.52 40.95
N GLY A 280 -11.66 0.43 40.56
CA GLY A 280 -11.37 1.88 40.57
C GLY A 280 -11.31 2.54 39.18
N SER A 281 -11.10 1.79 38.09
CA SER A 281 -11.07 2.39 36.73
C SER A 281 -12.43 2.94 36.30
N GLN A 282 -13.54 2.31 36.73
CA GLN A 282 -14.90 2.76 36.41
C GLN A 282 -15.44 3.90 37.28
N GLU A 283 -14.81 4.24 38.40
CA GLU A 283 -15.30 5.34 39.26
C GLU A 283 -15.21 6.72 38.57
N THR A 284 -14.51 6.80 37.43
CA THR A 284 -14.16 8.08 36.81
C THR A 284 -15.16 8.57 35.76
N GLY A 285 -16.16 7.78 35.37
CA GLY A 285 -17.14 8.16 34.34
C GLY A 285 -16.51 8.48 32.96
N LEU A 286 -15.27 8.02 32.74
CA LEU A 286 -14.55 8.25 31.49
C LEU A 286 -15.15 7.43 30.33
N PRO A 287 -15.19 7.98 29.11
CA PRO A 287 -15.67 7.26 27.94
C PRO A 287 -14.75 6.08 27.60
N LEU A 288 -15.34 4.99 27.09
CA LEU A 288 -14.59 3.88 26.51
C LEU A 288 -13.88 4.38 25.25
N GLN A 289 -12.55 4.28 25.23
CA GLN A 289 -11.75 4.76 24.10
C GLN A 289 -10.43 3.99 23.94
N PHE A 290 -9.93 3.95 22.72
CA PHE A 290 -8.57 3.52 22.44
C PHE A 290 -7.59 4.68 22.67
N ASP A 291 -6.34 4.37 23.02
CA ASP A 291 -5.27 5.38 23.02
C ASP A 291 -4.97 5.86 21.58
N PRO A 292 -4.30 7.02 21.40
CA PRO A 292 -4.01 7.55 20.08
C PRO A 292 -3.15 6.63 19.19
N VAL A 293 -2.27 5.81 19.75
CA VAL A 293 -1.40 4.91 18.96
C VAL A 293 -2.19 3.74 18.41
N ASN A 294 -3.01 3.09 19.25
CA ASN A 294 -3.88 2.01 18.82
C ASN A 294 -4.98 2.51 17.88
N THR A 295 -5.52 3.71 18.10
CA THR A 295 -6.45 4.35 17.17
C THR A 295 -5.82 4.52 15.78
N LEU A 296 -4.57 4.98 15.71
CA LEU A 296 -3.83 5.09 14.45
C LEU A 296 -3.69 3.72 13.78
N VAL A 297 -3.19 2.71 14.51
CA VAL A 297 -3.01 1.35 13.99
C VAL A 297 -4.31 0.78 13.40
N MET A 298 -5.40 0.86 14.18
CA MET A 298 -6.70 0.36 13.77
C MET A 298 -7.22 1.10 12.54
N TYR A 299 -7.03 2.42 12.46
CA TYR A 299 -7.44 3.21 11.29
C TYR A 299 -6.67 2.78 10.03
N LEU A 300 -5.34 2.60 10.12
CA LEU A 300 -4.52 2.14 8.98
C LEU A 300 -4.98 0.78 8.45
N VAL A 301 -5.36 -0.15 9.35
CA VAL A 301 -5.86 -1.48 8.99
C VAL A 301 -7.30 -1.41 8.45
N ALA A 302 -8.18 -0.67 9.11
CA ALA A 302 -9.58 -0.49 8.70
C ALA A 302 -9.69 0.13 7.30
N GLU A 303 -8.78 1.04 6.97
CA GLU A 303 -8.71 1.64 5.65
C GLU A 303 -8.36 0.62 4.55
N GLU A 304 -7.39 -0.26 4.80
CA GLU A 304 -7.05 -1.35 3.88
C GLU A 304 -8.21 -2.35 3.72
N ILE A 305 -8.98 -2.59 4.78
CA ILE A 305 -10.23 -3.38 4.72
C ILE A 305 -11.24 -2.69 3.80
N ARG A 306 -11.49 -1.40 4.00
CA ARG A 306 -12.51 -0.62 3.27
C ARG A 306 -12.17 -0.52 1.78
N LEU A 307 -10.90 -0.24 1.45
CA LEU A 307 -10.49 0.05 0.07
C LEU A 307 -10.08 -1.19 -0.71
N ARG A 308 -9.48 -2.19 -0.05
CA ARG A 308 -8.87 -3.34 -0.74
C ARG A 308 -9.41 -4.68 -0.27
N ARG A 309 -10.31 -4.71 0.71
CA ARG A 309 -10.89 -5.93 1.28
C ARG A 309 -9.82 -6.93 1.74
N VAL A 310 -8.66 -6.44 2.19
CA VAL A 310 -7.54 -7.26 2.72
C VAL A 310 -8.07 -8.25 3.74
N ARG A 311 -7.63 -9.51 3.80
CA ARG A 311 -8.15 -10.50 4.77
C ARG A 311 -7.13 -10.90 5.81
N THR A 312 -5.87 -10.64 5.55
CA THR A 312 -4.74 -10.97 6.42
C THR A 312 -3.75 -9.81 6.45
N PHE A 313 -2.86 -9.78 7.44
CA PHE A 313 -1.75 -8.82 7.47
C PHE A 313 -0.84 -8.94 6.24
N ALA A 314 -0.73 -10.14 5.68
CA ALA A 314 0.01 -10.34 4.46
C ALA A 314 -0.63 -9.66 3.25
N ASP A 315 -1.90 -9.29 3.28
CA ASP A 315 -2.61 -8.65 2.17
C ASP A 315 -2.42 -7.12 2.11
N LEU A 316 -2.04 -6.49 3.22
CA LEU A 316 -1.82 -5.04 3.36
C LEU A 316 -0.86 -4.48 2.30
N THR A 317 -0.97 -3.20 1.93
CA THR A 317 0.05 -2.58 1.07
C THR A 317 1.43 -2.57 1.75
N ALA A 318 2.50 -2.55 0.96
CA ALA A 318 3.85 -2.47 1.50
C ALA A 318 4.06 -1.23 2.39
N GLY A 319 3.48 -0.07 2.01
CA GLY A 319 3.53 1.14 2.81
C GLY A 319 2.86 0.99 4.17
N THR A 320 1.68 0.36 4.22
CA THR A 320 0.99 0.07 5.49
C THR A 320 1.76 -0.95 6.33
N GLN A 321 2.29 -2.02 5.72
CA GLN A 321 3.10 -3.01 6.43
C GLN A 321 4.34 -2.39 7.06
N GLN A 322 5.06 -1.54 6.31
CA GLN A 322 6.22 -0.82 6.80
C GLN A 322 5.84 0.10 7.97
N ARG A 323 4.76 0.89 7.83
CA ARG A 323 4.34 1.82 8.87
C ARG A 323 3.91 1.10 10.15
N LEU A 324 3.12 0.04 10.03
CA LEU A 324 2.73 -0.78 11.18
C LEU A 324 3.94 -1.43 11.85
N ALA A 325 4.91 -1.93 11.07
CA ALA A 325 6.14 -2.51 11.63
C ALA A 325 6.96 -1.49 12.43
N GLN A 326 7.05 -0.23 11.98
CA GLN A 326 7.67 0.85 12.75
C GLN A 326 6.94 1.10 14.07
N ILE A 327 5.60 1.24 14.02
CA ILE A 327 4.77 1.50 15.21
C ILE A 327 4.93 0.36 16.23
N TYR A 328 4.80 -0.89 15.78
CA TYR A 328 4.98 -2.04 16.67
C TYR A 328 6.41 -2.17 17.22
N GLY A 329 7.42 -1.77 16.44
CA GLY A 329 8.80 -1.70 16.91
C GLY A 329 9.00 -0.70 18.06
N GLU A 330 8.31 0.42 18.03
CA GLU A 330 8.30 1.40 19.13
C GLU A 330 7.49 0.91 20.33
N LEU A 331 6.29 0.34 20.09
CA LEU A 331 5.46 -0.22 21.16
C LEU A 331 6.16 -1.37 21.89
N ALA A 332 6.82 -2.28 21.17
CA ALA A 332 7.59 -3.37 21.76
C ALA A 332 8.77 -2.86 22.60
N ARG A 333 9.39 -1.73 22.22
CA ARG A 333 10.42 -1.08 23.04
C ARG A 333 9.85 -0.39 24.27
N ALA A 334 8.68 0.24 24.15
CA ALA A 334 8.02 0.92 25.26
C ALA A 334 7.46 -0.07 26.30
N ALA A 335 7.06 -1.27 25.88
CA ALA A 335 6.51 -2.32 26.74
C ALA A 335 7.17 -3.68 26.46
N PRO A 336 8.46 -3.87 26.83
CA PRO A 336 9.23 -5.08 26.46
C PRO A 336 8.71 -6.37 27.10
N ASN A 337 7.96 -6.25 28.20
CA ASN A 337 7.34 -7.39 28.87
C ASN A 337 6.01 -7.81 28.21
N ASP A 338 5.53 -7.05 27.23
CA ASP A 338 4.34 -7.36 26.46
C ASP A 338 4.72 -7.92 25.08
N PRO A 339 4.43 -9.21 24.81
CA PRO A 339 4.88 -9.84 23.58
C PRO A 339 4.06 -9.41 22.35
N ILE A 340 2.86 -8.83 22.51
CA ILE A 340 1.89 -8.67 21.41
C ILE A 340 2.45 -7.79 20.30
N ALA A 341 3.00 -6.62 20.63
CA ALA A 341 3.57 -5.72 19.63
C ALA A 341 4.76 -6.37 18.89
N GLY A 342 5.65 -7.05 19.63
CA GLY A 342 6.79 -7.77 19.03
C GLY A 342 6.35 -8.89 18.09
N GLN A 343 5.32 -9.65 18.46
CA GLN A 343 4.74 -10.69 17.62
C GLN A 343 4.15 -10.11 16.33
N TYR A 344 3.41 -9.00 16.42
CA TYR A 344 2.81 -8.35 15.23
C TYR A 344 3.88 -7.79 14.29
N ALA A 345 4.95 -7.18 14.82
CA ALA A 345 6.11 -6.75 14.04
C ALA A 345 6.77 -7.94 13.31
N GLY A 346 6.91 -9.08 13.99
CA GLY A 346 7.43 -10.32 13.41
C GLY A 346 6.56 -10.85 12.28
N GLN A 347 5.23 -10.86 12.45
CA GLN A 347 4.28 -11.29 11.41
C GLN A 347 4.37 -10.42 10.16
N LEU A 348 4.44 -9.09 10.30
CA LEU A 348 4.61 -8.17 9.17
C LEU A 348 5.94 -8.36 8.45
N THR A 349 7.02 -8.57 9.21
CA THR A 349 8.34 -8.84 8.65
C THR A 349 8.33 -10.15 7.86
N ALA A 350 7.74 -11.22 8.42
CA ALA A 350 7.60 -12.51 7.74
C ALA A 350 6.72 -12.42 6.49
N ALA A 351 5.61 -11.67 6.55
CA ALA A 351 4.73 -11.44 5.41
C ALA A 351 5.44 -10.67 4.27
N THR A 352 6.20 -9.63 4.63
CA THR A 352 7.03 -8.87 3.69
C THR A 352 8.08 -9.77 3.05
N ALA A 353 8.79 -10.56 3.86
CA ALA A 353 9.77 -11.52 3.37
C ALA A 353 9.14 -12.56 2.43
N LYS A 354 7.96 -13.10 2.76
CA LYS A 354 7.27 -14.10 1.94
C LYS A 354 6.82 -13.56 0.59
N ARG A 355 6.46 -12.27 0.49
CA ARG A 355 6.13 -11.61 -0.79
C ARG A 355 7.37 -11.26 -1.60
N VAL A 356 8.37 -10.68 -0.96
CA VAL A 356 9.58 -10.21 -1.63
C VAL A 356 10.41 -11.39 -2.10
N ASN A 357 10.46 -12.51 -1.36
CA ASN A 357 11.40 -13.61 -1.63
C ASN A 357 11.16 -14.31 -3.00
N PRO A 358 9.95 -14.69 -3.41
CA PRO A 358 9.74 -15.33 -4.72
C PRO A 358 9.99 -14.38 -5.89
N LEU A 359 9.50 -13.13 -5.82
CA LEU A 359 9.70 -12.15 -6.88
C LEU A 359 11.17 -11.74 -6.97
N LEU A 360 11.84 -11.52 -5.84
CA LEU A 360 13.27 -11.21 -5.77
C LEU A 360 14.11 -12.36 -6.33
N ALA A 361 13.83 -13.60 -5.91
CA ALA A 361 14.52 -14.78 -6.41
C ALA A 361 14.31 -14.97 -7.92
N GLY A 362 13.07 -14.84 -8.40
CA GLY A 362 12.75 -14.90 -9.82
C GLY A 362 13.44 -13.79 -10.61
N THR A 363 13.45 -12.55 -10.10
CA THR A 363 14.13 -11.42 -10.75
C THR A 363 15.64 -11.64 -10.81
N ARG A 364 16.27 -12.11 -9.71
CA ARG A 364 17.69 -12.49 -9.67
C ARG A 364 18.03 -13.56 -10.70
N GLN A 365 17.19 -14.60 -10.79
CA GLN A 365 17.34 -15.68 -11.76
C GLN A 365 17.30 -15.15 -13.20
N VAL A 366 16.37 -14.25 -13.51
CA VAL A 366 16.27 -13.65 -14.85
C VAL A 366 17.45 -12.72 -15.14
N VAL A 367 17.90 -11.89 -14.19
CA VAL A 367 19.12 -11.06 -14.34
C VAL A 367 20.34 -11.94 -14.60
N ALA A 368 20.48 -13.05 -13.87
CA ALA A 368 21.57 -14.00 -14.06
C ALA A 368 21.55 -14.62 -15.47
N ALA A 369 20.37 -14.94 -16.00
CA ALA A 369 20.21 -15.45 -17.36
C ALA A 369 20.63 -14.42 -18.42
N VAL A 370 20.31 -13.13 -18.23
CA VAL A 370 20.79 -12.05 -19.12
C VAL A 370 22.32 -11.95 -19.07
N VAL A 371 22.92 -11.97 -17.88
CA VAL A 371 24.38 -11.91 -17.71
C VAL A 371 25.05 -13.13 -18.35
N GLN A 372 24.47 -14.33 -18.19
CA GLN A 372 24.97 -15.54 -18.82
C GLN A 372 24.89 -15.46 -20.34
N ALA A 373 23.75 -15.01 -20.90
CA ALA A 373 23.58 -14.78 -22.32
C ALA A 373 24.58 -13.75 -22.88
N ALA A 374 24.97 -12.77 -22.07
CA ALA A 374 25.96 -11.77 -22.41
C ALA A 374 27.41 -12.31 -22.42
N ARG A 375 27.72 -13.26 -21.54
CA ARG A 375 29.00 -13.98 -21.49
C ARG A 375 29.14 -15.04 -22.57
N SER A 376 28.05 -15.74 -22.91
CA SER A 376 28.05 -16.81 -23.91
C SER A 376 27.89 -16.29 -25.35
N ARG A 377 28.07 -14.98 -25.58
CA ARG A 377 27.95 -14.40 -26.91
C ARG A 377 28.89 -15.13 -27.86
N PRO A 378 28.38 -15.70 -28.97
CA PRO A 378 29.25 -16.33 -29.95
C PRO A 378 30.22 -15.27 -30.45
N THR A 379 31.51 -15.48 -30.16
CA THR A 379 32.59 -14.59 -30.58
C THR A 379 32.80 -14.60 -32.08
N SER A 380 32.08 -15.46 -32.83
CA SER A 380 32.29 -15.73 -34.26
C SER A 380 32.30 -14.46 -35.11
N PRO A 381 33.48 -14.00 -35.55
CA PRO A 381 33.63 -12.91 -36.50
C PRO A 381 33.17 -13.31 -37.91
N GLU A 382 33.00 -14.60 -38.18
CA GLU A 382 32.86 -15.16 -39.54
C GLU A 382 31.46 -15.02 -40.16
N ARG A 383 30.39 -14.74 -39.40
CA ARG A 383 29.08 -14.40 -39.99
C ARG A 383 28.88 -12.90 -40.26
N SER A 384 29.84 -12.05 -39.89
CA SER A 384 29.71 -10.58 -39.94
C SER A 384 30.40 -9.92 -41.12
N ALA A 385 31.10 -10.63 -42.02
CA ALA A 385 31.74 -9.99 -43.17
C ALA A 385 30.74 -9.26 -44.11
N THR A 386 29.47 -9.70 -44.15
CA THR A 386 28.38 -9.01 -44.87
C THR A 386 27.62 -7.98 -44.02
N VAL A 387 27.78 -7.99 -42.69
CA VAL A 387 27.10 -7.07 -41.75
C VAL A 387 28.04 -5.95 -41.24
N ALA A 388 29.34 -6.05 -41.53
CA ALA A 388 30.41 -5.17 -41.03
C ALA A 388 30.17 -3.67 -41.30
N ASN A 389 29.30 -3.31 -42.24
CA ASN A 389 28.94 -1.92 -42.52
C ASN A 389 27.79 -1.34 -41.67
N ARG A 390 27.23 -2.07 -40.68
CA ARG A 390 26.16 -1.54 -39.80
C ARG A 390 26.36 -1.91 -38.33
N PRO A 391 27.24 -1.22 -37.58
CA PRO A 391 27.43 -1.39 -36.13
C PRO A 391 26.11 -1.30 -35.33
N ALA A 392 25.17 -0.46 -35.79
CA ALA A 392 23.84 -0.30 -35.23
C ALA A 392 23.02 -1.61 -35.21
N ALA A 393 23.16 -2.47 -36.22
CA ALA A 393 22.42 -3.73 -36.30
C ALA A 393 22.89 -4.75 -35.26
N LEU A 394 24.17 -4.71 -34.88
CA LEU A 394 24.73 -5.64 -33.90
C LEU A 394 24.17 -5.38 -32.50
N GLY A 395 24.06 -4.11 -32.09
CA GLY A 395 23.53 -3.76 -30.77
C GLY A 395 22.05 -4.13 -30.61
N ASP A 396 21.25 -4.02 -31.67
CA ASP A 396 19.85 -4.41 -31.64
C ASP A 396 19.71 -5.94 -31.50
N LEU A 397 20.56 -6.70 -32.19
CA LEU A 397 20.63 -8.16 -32.05
C LEU A 397 21.05 -8.57 -30.62
N LEU A 398 21.93 -7.81 -29.97
CA LEU A 398 22.28 -8.04 -28.55
C LEU A 398 21.06 -7.88 -27.64
N THR A 399 20.30 -6.79 -27.81
CA THR A 399 19.08 -6.57 -27.04
C THR A 399 18.07 -7.68 -27.27
N GLN A 400 17.87 -8.11 -28.52
CA GLN A 400 16.97 -9.22 -28.83
C GLN A 400 17.39 -10.53 -28.15
N HIS A 401 18.69 -10.85 -28.21
CA HIS A 401 19.26 -12.02 -27.54
C HIS A 401 19.03 -11.99 -26.04
N TYR A 402 19.23 -10.83 -25.40
CA TYR A 402 19.02 -10.65 -23.96
C TYR A 402 17.56 -10.78 -23.54
N VAL A 403 16.63 -10.15 -24.28
CA VAL A 403 15.19 -10.26 -23.98
C VAL A 403 14.70 -11.70 -24.13
N ARG A 404 15.10 -12.40 -25.20
CA ARG A 404 14.75 -13.81 -25.40
C ARG A 404 15.28 -14.72 -24.29
N ALA A 405 16.53 -14.49 -23.86
CA ALA A 405 17.12 -15.25 -22.75
C ALA A 405 16.41 -14.97 -21.42
N ALA A 406 16.11 -13.70 -21.14
CA ALA A 406 15.36 -13.30 -19.97
C ALA A 406 13.95 -13.93 -19.94
N ALA A 407 13.24 -13.90 -21.07
CA ALA A 407 11.91 -14.48 -21.20
C ALA A 407 11.91 -15.99 -20.94
N ARG A 408 12.87 -16.74 -21.52
CA ARG A 408 13.03 -18.18 -21.23
C ARG A 408 13.27 -18.46 -19.75
N ALA A 409 14.10 -17.65 -19.09
CA ALA A 409 14.32 -17.80 -17.65
C ALA A 409 13.04 -17.50 -16.86
N ALA A 410 12.30 -16.47 -17.25
CA ALA A 410 11.04 -16.09 -16.60
C ALA A 410 9.94 -17.15 -16.75
N GLU A 411 9.94 -17.96 -17.81
CA GLU A 411 9.02 -19.11 -17.95
C GLU A 411 9.24 -20.20 -16.90
N THR A 412 10.45 -20.29 -16.34
CA THR A 412 10.78 -21.25 -15.27
C THR A 412 10.48 -20.72 -13.87
N VAL A 413 10.20 -19.41 -13.76
CA VAL A 413 9.73 -18.77 -12.53
C VAL A 413 8.22 -19.03 -12.38
N PRO A 414 7.66 -19.18 -11.16
CA PRO A 414 6.23 -19.43 -10.99
C PRO A 414 5.35 -18.51 -11.84
N PRO A 415 4.33 -19.03 -12.56
CA PRO A 415 3.59 -18.27 -13.59
C PRO A 415 2.99 -16.94 -13.08
N GLN A 416 2.65 -16.87 -11.80
CA GLN A 416 2.05 -15.68 -11.18
C GLN A 416 3.03 -14.51 -11.03
N ILE A 417 4.34 -14.77 -11.04
CA ILE A 417 5.39 -13.76 -10.84
C ILE A 417 6.38 -13.68 -12.00
N GLY A 418 6.44 -14.69 -12.88
CA GLY A 418 7.33 -14.71 -14.05
C GLY A 418 7.27 -13.45 -14.91
N PRO A 419 6.08 -12.96 -15.33
CA PRO A 419 5.96 -11.74 -16.11
C PRO A 419 6.53 -10.50 -15.42
N THR A 420 6.21 -10.31 -14.14
CA THR A 420 6.75 -9.20 -13.33
C THR A 420 8.26 -9.32 -13.15
N ALA A 421 8.76 -10.53 -12.85
CA ALA A 421 10.18 -10.80 -12.71
C ALA A 421 10.95 -10.49 -14.00
N LEU A 422 10.38 -10.81 -15.18
CA LEU A 422 10.97 -10.47 -16.48
C LEU A 422 11.18 -8.96 -16.63
N VAL A 423 10.12 -8.17 -16.44
CA VAL A 423 10.17 -6.72 -16.67
C VAL A 423 11.12 -6.04 -15.69
N LEU A 424 11.06 -6.43 -14.41
CA LEU A 424 11.98 -5.90 -13.39
C LEU A 424 13.44 -6.27 -13.69
N ALA A 425 13.68 -7.52 -14.10
CA ALA A 425 15.02 -7.99 -14.41
C ALA A 425 15.61 -7.30 -15.65
N LEU A 426 14.82 -7.09 -16.71
CA LEU A 426 15.29 -6.37 -17.91
C LEU A 426 15.62 -4.91 -17.60
N GLY A 427 14.79 -4.24 -16.80
CA GLY A 427 15.09 -2.89 -16.32
C GLY A 427 16.41 -2.83 -15.56
N ILE A 428 16.63 -3.74 -14.61
CA ILE A 428 17.89 -3.80 -13.83
C ILE A 428 19.07 -4.18 -14.73
N ALA A 429 18.90 -5.19 -15.59
CA ALA A 429 19.97 -5.77 -16.37
C ALA A 429 20.40 -4.89 -17.56
N LEU A 430 19.54 -4.01 -18.07
CA LEU A 430 19.87 -3.10 -19.17
C LEU A 430 20.05 -1.65 -18.72
N ASP A 431 19.81 -1.35 -17.43
CA ASP A 431 20.21 -0.09 -16.81
C ASP A 431 21.71 -0.12 -16.49
N ASP A 432 22.49 0.60 -17.29
CA ASP A 432 23.90 0.91 -17.04
C ASP A 432 24.09 2.19 -16.22
N SER A 433 23.03 2.99 -16.03
CA SER A 433 23.03 4.22 -15.26
C SER A 433 22.74 3.94 -13.79
N ASN A 434 23.09 4.85 -12.87
CA ASN A 434 22.71 4.66 -11.46
C ASN A 434 21.24 4.99 -11.17
N HIS A 435 20.40 5.24 -12.18
CA HIS A 435 19.04 5.76 -12.00
C HIS A 435 18.19 4.85 -11.11
N LEU A 436 18.04 3.57 -11.43
CA LEU A 436 17.22 2.66 -10.60
C LEU A 436 17.80 2.44 -9.19
N ARG A 437 19.10 2.72 -8.97
CA ARG A 437 19.75 2.57 -7.67
C ARG A 437 19.68 3.82 -6.79
N THR A 438 19.53 5.01 -7.37
CA THR A 438 19.46 6.26 -6.61
C THR A 438 18.02 6.66 -6.28
N GLN A 439 17.04 6.17 -7.04
CA GLN A 439 15.65 6.49 -6.83
C GLN A 439 15.07 5.79 -5.59
N PRO A 440 14.48 6.51 -4.62
CA PRO A 440 13.92 5.93 -3.40
C PRO A 440 12.96 4.73 -3.59
N PRO A 441 12.01 4.73 -4.55
CA PRO A 441 11.06 3.61 -4.69
C PRO A 441 11.69 2.32 -5.23
N THR A 442 12.89 2.39 -5.82
CA THR A 442 13.51 1.26 -6.51
C THR A 442 14.83 0.79 -5.88
N ARG A 443 15.53 1.70 -5.19
CA ARG A 443 16.87 1.47 -4.61
C ARG A 443 16.99 0.15 -3.86
N ASP A 444 16.08 -0.09 -2.92
CA ASP A 444 16.22 -1.20 -1.96
C ASP A 444 16.00 -2.55 -2.68
N PHE A 445 15.01 -2.64 -3.58
CA PHE A 445 14.77 -3.83 -4.39
C PHE A 445 15.92 -4.10 -5.37
N VAL A 446 16.42 -3.07 -6.06
CA VAL A 446 17.52 -3.20 -7.02
C VAL A 446 18.81 -3.64 -6.31
N GLY A 447 19.09 -3.07 -5.13
CA GLY A 447 20.22 -3.48 -4.30
C GLY A 447 20.10 -4.92 -3.79
N ALA A 448 18.88 -5.38 -3.53
CA ALA A 448 18.62 -6.78 -3.22
C ALA A 448 18.82 -7.68 -4.45
N VAL A 449 18.39 -7.30 -5.65
CA VAL A 449 18.58 -8.11 -6.86
C VAL A 449 20.05 -8.19 -7.26
N GLU A 450 20.75 -7.06 -7.30
CA GLU A 450 22.13 -6.93 -7.77
C GLU A 450 22.98 -6.21 -6.72
N ALA A 451 23.93 -6.94 -6.13
CA ALA A 451 24.90 -6.37 -5.19
C ALA A 451 25.80 -5.34 -5.89
N ALA A 452 26.34 -4.39 -5.12
CA ALA A 452 27.13 -3.27 -5.66
C ALA A 452 28.38 -3.73 -6.44
N ASP A 453 28.99 -4.84 -6.05
CA ASP A 453 30.18 -5.44 -6.67
C ASP A 453 29.87 -6.28 -7.93
N GLN A 454 28.62 -6.74 -8.08
CA GLN A 454 28.16 -7.51 -9.24
C GLN A 454 27.88 -6.62 -10.44
N ARG A 455 27.40 -5.41 -10.19
CA ARG A 455 27.03 -4.42 -11.21
C ARG A 455 28.12 -4.11 -12.24
N PRO A 456 29.35 -3.72 -11.86
CA PRO A 456 30.41 -3.44 -12.86
C PRO A 456 30.72 -4.68 -13.71
N LYS A 457 30.66 -5.88 -13.12
CA LYS A 457 30.85 -7.16 -13.84
C LYS A 457 29.74 -7.41 -14.86
N ARG A 458 28.48 -7.12 -14.50
CA ARG A 458 27.35 -7.17 -15.45
C ARG A 458 27.56 -6.18 -16.59
N ILE A 459 27.81 -4.91 -16.28
CA ILE A 459 27.93 -3.85 -17.30
C ILE A 459 29.03 -4.18 -18.30
N ALA A 460 30.20 -4.63 -17.82
CA ALA A 460 31.29 -5.08 -18.68
C ALA A 460 30.88 -6.27 -19.57
N ALA A 461 30.08 -7.20 -19.04
CA ALA A 461 29.63 -8.37 -19.77
C ALA A 461 28.57 -8.09 -20.84
N LEU A 462 27.81 -6.98 -20.79
CA LEU A 462 26.72 -6.66 -21.72
C LEU A 462 27.18 -6.11 -23.07
N GLY A 463 28.39 -5.56 -23.17
CA GLY A 463 28.83 -4.84 -24.38
C GLY A 463 27.98 -3.59 -24.63
N GLN A 464 27.36 -3.47 -25.80
CA GLN A 464 26.57 -2.30 -26.18
C GLN A 464 25.20 -2.71 -26.77
N PRO A 465 24.25 -3.19 -25.94
CA PRO A 465 22.89 -3.41 -26.41
C PRO A 465 22.26 -2.08 -26.86
N THR A 466 21.56 -2.10 -27.98
CA THR A 466 20.88 -0.93 -28.55
C THR A 466 19.44 -1.25 -28.91
N MET A 467 18.63 -0.21 -29.11
CA MET A 467 17.37 -0.32 -29.85
C MET A 467 17.40 0.75 -30.93
N ARG A 468 17.13 0.38 -32.19
CA ARG A 468 17.27 1.26 -33.36
C ARG A 468 18.68 1.85 -33.46
N GLY A 469 19.68 1.04 -33.14
CA GLY A 469 21.09 1.41 -33.19
C GLY A 469 21.57 2.35 -32.08
N GLN A 470 20.71 2.71 -31.13
CA GLN A 470 21.06 3.60 -30.02
C GLN A 470 20.96 2.91 -28.66
N ARG A 471 22.04 2.99 -27.88
CA ARG A 471 22.14 2.42 -26.53
C ARG A 471 21.17 3.10 -25.56
N GLU A 472 21.02 4.42 -25.69
CA GLU A 472 20.15 5.20 -24.82
C GLU A 472 18.69 4.78 -24.94
N LEU A 473 18.21 4.49 -26.16
CA LEU A 473 16.84 4.06 -26.38
C LEU A 473 16.52 2.73 -25.68
N ALA A 474 17.46 1.77 -25.73
CA ALA A 474 17.32 0.52 -24.99
C ALA A 474 17.17 0.77 -23.48
N ARG A 475 18.06 1.61 -22.92
CA ARG A 475 18.00 1.98 -21.50
C ARG A 475 16.68 2.65 -21.13
N GLN A 476 16.27 3.67 -21.88
CA GLN A 476 15.02 4.40 -21.64
C GLN A 476 13.80 3.47 -21.70
N PHE A 477 13.74 2.59 -22.70
CA PHE A 477 12.68 1.61 -22.87
C PHE A 477 12.55 0.70 -21.64
N PHE A 478 13.63 0.02 -21.22
CA PHE A 478 13.53 -0.95 -20.13
C PHE A 478 13.44 -0.31 -18.74
N VAL A 479 14.05 0.86 -18.52
CA VAL A 479 13.85 1.62 -17.27
C VAL A 479 12.40 2.10 -17.15
N ALA A 480 11.80 2.59 -18.23
CA ALA A 480 10.39 2.99 -18.22
C ALA A 480 9.44 1.80 -18.02
N ALA A 481 9.73 0.65 -18.63
CA ALA A 481 9.00 -0.60 -18.39
C ALA A 481 9.05 -1.03 -16.91
N TYR A 482 10.25 -0.96 -16.31
CA TYR A 482 10.45 -1.22 -14.89
C TYR A 482 9.60 -0.30 -14.01
N LEU A 483 9.70 1.01 -14.24
CA LEU A 483 8.98 2.01 -13.44
C LEU A 483 7.47 1.85 -13.59
N ALA A 484 6.96 1.51 -14.77
CA ALA A 484 5.55 1.21 -15.00
C ALA A 484 5.05 -0.05 -14.28
N THR A 485 5.96 -0.94 -13.88
CA THR A 485 5.62 -2.16 -13.13
C THR A 485 5.61 -1.90 -11.63
N VAL A 486 6.48 -1.02 -11.14
CA VAL A 486 6.60 -0.69 -9.70
C VAL A 486 5.65 0.44 -9.28
N LEU A 487 5.42 1.41 -10.17
CA LEU A 487 4.57 2.56 -9.93
C LEU A 487 3.20 2.35 -10.58
N ASP A 488 2.18 3.04 -10.06
CA ASP A 488 0.90 3.10 -10.76
C ASP A 488 1.03 3.80 -12.14
N ARG A 489 0.01 3.64 -12.99
CA ARG A 489 0.06 4.11 -14.39
C ARG A 489 0.41 5.59 -14.50
N THR A 490 -0.24 6.41 -13.69
CA THR A 490 -0.11 7.86 -13.73
C THR A 490 1.26 8.28 -13.20
N ALA A 491 1.73 7.65 -12.12
CA ALA A 491 3.04 7.91 -11.54
C ALA A 491 4.19 7.52 -12.48
N ALA A 492 4.05 6.42 -13.24
CA ALA A 492 5.06 6.02 -14.22
C ALA A 492 5.16 6.98 -15.41
N GLU A 493 4.02 7.44 -15.94
CA GLU A 493 3.97 8.43 -17.02
C GLU A 493 4.53 9.78 -16.56
N LEU A 494 4.19 10.22 -15.34
CA LEU A 494 4.77 11.42 -14.73
C LEU A 494 6.26 11.27 -14.43
N ALA A 495 6.72 10.11 -13.97
CA ALA A 495 8.14 9.86 -13.72
C ALA A 495 8.96 9.91 -15.03
N ALA A 496 8.42 9.37 -16.13
CA ALA A 496 9.05 9.47 -17.44
C ALA A 496 9.17 10.93 -17.92
N VAL A 497 8.11 11.73 -17.73
CA VAL A 497 8.13 13.17 -18.08
C VAL A 497 9.07 13.96 -17.17
N ALA A 498 9.00 13.75 -15.85
CA ALA A 498 9.85 14.44 -14.88
C ALA A 498 11.33 14.10 -15.07
N ARG A 499 11.65 12.85 -15.44
CA ARG A 499 13.01 12.45 -15.82
C ARG A 499 13.47 13.22 -17.05
N ALA A 500 12.64 13.30 -18.08
CA ALA A 500 12.98 14.02 -19.30
C ALA A 500 13.26 15.51 -19.05
N GLN A 501 12.56 16.10 -18.09
CA GLN A 501 12.81 17.46 -17.61
C GLN A 501 14.11 17.56 -16.79
N THR A 502 14.39 16.59 -15.92
CA THR A 502 15.59 16.59 -15.06
C THR A 502 16.88 16.48 -15.87
N GLU A 503 16.93 15.58 -16.85
CA GLU A 503 18.10 15.40 -17.71
C GLU A 503 18.39 16.69 -18.53
N GLN A 504 17.34 17.42 -18.93
CA GLN A 504 17.46 18.72 -19.58
C GLN A 504 18.03 19.82 -18.65
N HIS A 505 17.73 19.80 -17.36
CA HIS A 505 18.27 20.77 -16.39
C HIS A 505 19.76 20.58 -16.11
N GLN A 506 20.30 19.38 -16.31
CA GLN A 506 21.72 19.09 -16.11
C GLN A 506 22.62 19.51 -17.29
N GLY A 507 22.09 20.32 -18.23
CA GLY A 507 22.83 20.79 -19.40
C GLY A 507 23.14 19.69 -20.42
N GLN A 508 22.59 18.49 -20.24
CA GLN A 508 22.60 17.45 -21.28
C GLN A 508 21.62 17.86 -22.38
N ARG A 509 21.94 17.53 -23.64
CA ARG A 509 21.03 17.73 -24.79
C ARG A 509 19.66 17.19 -24.39
N GLY A 510 18.68 18.06 -24.21
CA GLY A 510 17.42 17.65 -23.58
C GLY A 510 16.78 16.50 -24.35
N VAL A 511 16.10 15.59 -23.64
CA VAL A 511 15.49 14.35 -24.17
C VAL A 511 14.96 14.48 -25.58
N GLY A 512 15.53 13.68 -26.48
CA GLY A 512 15.13 13.62 -27.88
C GLY A 512 13.76 12.94 -28.04
N TYR A 513 13.08 13.22 -29.16
CA TYR A 513 11.82 12.52 -29.50
C TYR A 513 11.96 11.00 -29.41
N ALA A 514 13.09 10.47 -29.89
CA ALA A 514 13.39 9.04 -29.88
C ALA A 514 13.40 8.44 -28.46
N GLU A 515 14.04 9.12 -27.50
CA GLU A 515 14.13 8.67 -26.10
C GLU A 515 12.76 8.72 -25.42
N PHE A 516 11.98 9.77 -25.71
CA PHE A 516 10.61 9.89 -25.22
C PHE A 516 9.70 8.78 -25.78
N LEU A 517 9.78 8.53 -27.09
CA LEU A 517 9.09 7.45 -27.78
C LEU A 517 9.48 6.08 -27.19
N ALA A 518 10.78 5.85 -26.96
CA ALA A 518 11.28 4.64 -26.33
C ALA A 518 10.75 4.46 -24.90
N GLY A 519 10.69 5.53 -24.11
CA GLY A 519 10.08 5.50 -22.79
C GLY A 519 8.60 5.11 -22.82
N GLN A 520 7.80 5.72 -23.72
CA GLN A 520 6.38 5.37 -23.88
C GLN A 520 6.18 3.92 -24.35
N ALA A 521 7.00 3.45 -25.29
CA ALA A 521 6.98 2.07 -25.75
C ALA A 521 7.33 1.10 -24.62
N GLY A 522 8.32 1.43 -23.79
CA GLY A 522 8.68 0.68 -22.60
C GLY A 522 7.53 0.54 -21.59
N ILE A 523 6.78 1.62 -21.34
CA ILE A 523 5.59 1.61 -20.47
C ILE A 523 4.54 0.63 -21.01
N LEU A 524 4.26 0.65 -22.31
CA LEU A 524 3.30 -0.27 -22.94
C LEU A 524 3.78 -1.72 -22.87
N PHE A 525 5.07 -1.96 -23.14
CA PHE A 525 5.70 -3.27 -23.02
C PHE A 525 5.56 -3.85 -21.61
N GLY A 526 5.99 -3.10 -20.58
CA GLY A 526 5.93 -3.57 -19.20
C GLY A 526 4.52 -3.95 -18.77
N ARG A 527 3.53 -3.11 -19.12
CA ARG A 527 2.11 -3.38 -18.83
C ARG A 527 1.58 -4.59 -19.58
N GLY A 528 1.85 -4.69 -20.88
CA GLY A 528 1.38 -5.80 -21.70
C GLY A 528 1.94 -7.13 -21.23
N VAL A 529 3.21 -7.18 -20.82
CA VAL A 529 3.81 -8.38 -20.23
C VAL A 529 3.15 -8.74 -18.89
N VAL A 530 3.04 -7.79 -17.95
CA VAL A 530 2.48 -8.06 -16.61
C VAL A 530 1.00 -8.47 -16.67
N ARG A 531 0.23 -7.94 -17.63
CA ARG A 531 -1.18 -8.32 -17.86
C ARG A 531 -1.36 -9.63 -18.62
N GLY A 532 -0.30 -10.14 -19.24
CA GLY A 532 -0.35 -11.32 -20.10
C GLY A 532 -0.83 -11.04 -21.53
N ASP A 533 -0.97 -9.77 -21.92
CA ASP A 533 -1.25 -9.37 -23.31
C ASP A 533 -0.07 -9.72 -24.24
N ILE A 534 1.15 -9.68 -23.68
CA ILE A 534 2.39 -10.11 -24.35
C ILE A 534 2.90 -11.37 -23.63
N ALA A 535 2.81 -12.53 -24.27
CA ALA A 535 3.16 -13.80 -23.66
C ALA A 535 4.69 -14.00 -23.54
N LEU A 536 5.15 -14.56 -22.42
CA LEU A 536 6.58 -14.91 -22.22
C LEU A 536 7.12 -15.82 -23.32
N ALA A 537 6.34 -16.83 -23.74
CA ALA A 537 6.70 -17.77 -24.79
C ALA A 537 6.88 -17.12 -26.17
N GLU A 538 6.18 -16.02 -26.42
CA GLU A 538 6.38 -15.24 -27.64
C GLU A 538 7.70 -14.47 -27.57
N LEU A 539 7.94 -13.77 -26.46
CA LEU A 539 9.19 -13.04 -26.24
C LEU A 539 10.41 -13.96 -26.31
N ALA A 540 10.32 -15.15 -25.71
CA ALA A 540 11.36 -16.17 -25.72
C ALA A 540 11.71 -16.67 -27.13
N ARG A 541 10.70 -16.78 -28.02
CA ARG A 541 10.86 -17.29 -29.38
C ARG A 541 11.31 -16.20 -30.36
N GLY A 542 10.72 -15.02 -30.29
CA GLY A 542 10.66 -14.13 -31.45
C GLY A 542 10.96 -12.65 -31.20
N PHE A 543 11.21 -12.18 -29.97
CA PHE A 543 11.31 -10.73 -29.71
C PHE A 543 12.25 -10.03 -30.71
N SER A 544 11.72 -9.04 -31.43
CA SER A 544 12.47 -8.18 -32.36
C SER A 544 12.30 -6.72 -31.97
N VAL A 545 13.39 -5.95 -31.93
CA VAL A 545 13.35 -4.52 -31.56
C VAL A 545 12.32 -3.75 -32.40
N GLU A 546 12.20 -4.11 -33.69
CA GLU A 546 11.38 -3.37 -34.64
C GLU A 546 9.87 -3.50 -34.40
N GLU A 547 9.44 -4.58 -33.73
CA GLU A 547 8.05 -4.83 -33.40
C GLU A 547 7.58 -4.03 -32.18
N TYR A 548 8.52 -3.63 -31.32
CA TYR A 548 8.23 -2.97 -30.05
C TYR A 548 8.60 -1.48 -30.03
N LEU A 549 9.49 -1.04 -30.92
CA LEU A 549 9.90 0.34 -31.07
C LEU A 549 9.91 0.71 -32.56
N PRO A 550 9.10 1.69 -33.00
CA PRO A 550 9.10 2.10 -34.40
C PRO A 550 10.44 2.74 -34.77
N ASP A 551 10.64 2.96 -36.07
CA ASP A 551 11.69 3.90 -36.49
C ASP A 551 11.32 5.30 -35.99
N TRP A 552 12.32 6.10 -35.64
CA TRP A 552 12.09 7.39 -35.02
C TRP A 552 12.46 8.49 -36.01
N ALA A 553 11.46 9.19 -36.53
CA ALA A 553 11.65 10.47 -37.20
C ALA A 553 10.90 11.52 -36.36
N PRO A 554 11.60 12.50 -35.74
CA PRO A 554 10.91 13.54 -35.02
C PRO A 554 9.99 14.27 -35.98
N PRO A 555 8.72 14.54 -35.61
CA PRO A 555 7.88 15.40 -36.43
C PRO A 555 8.56 16.77 -36.57
N PRO A 556 8.39 17.48 -37.71
CA PRO A 556 9.08 18.75 -37.98
C PRO A 556 8.89 19.80 -36.88
N ASP A 557 7.79 19.73 -36.13
CA ASP A 557 7.42 20.61 -35.04
C ASP A 557 7.66 20.03 -33.65
N TRP A 558 8.41 18.92 -33.51
CA TRP A 558 8.74 18.31 -32.21
C TRP A 558 9.27 19.32 -31.19
N GLN A 559 10.16 20.22 -31.62
CA GLN A 559 10.72 21.24 -30.72
C GLN A 559 9.64 22.18 -30.18
N ALA A 560 8.64 22.53 -30.98
CA ALA A 560 7.53 23.40 -30.59
C ALA A 560 6.47 22.67 -29.74
N ARG A 561 6.35 21.35 -29.90
CA ARG A 561 5.44 20.49 -29.12
C ARG A 561 6.02 20.01 -27.79
N ARG A 562 7.30 20.29 -27.55
CA ARG A 562 7.99 19.85 -26.34
C ARG A 562 7.38 20.54 -25.11
N PRO A 563 7.17 19.84 -23.99
CA PRO A 563 6.72 20.46 -22.75
C PRO A 563 7.66 21.62 -22.39
N PRO A 564 7.15 22.87 -22.26
CA PRO A 564 7.94 24.00 -21.83
C PRO A 564 8.54 23.75 -20.43
N GLN A 565 9.78 24.20 -20.23
CA GLN A 565 10.50 24.03 -18.96
C GLN A 565 9.68 24.62 -17.80
N GLY A 566 9.42 23.81 -16.77
CA GLY A 566 8.75 24.25 -15.54
C GLY A 566 7.24 24.48 -15.65
N GLN A 567 6.60 24.26 -16.80
CA GLN A 567 5.15 24.38 -16.93
C GLN A 567 4.46 23.04 -16.63
N ARG A 568 3.48 23.06 -15.71
CA ARG A 568 2.65 21.89 -15.40
C ARG A 568 1.74 21.56 -16.58
N THR A 569 1.71 20.28 -16.94
CA THR A 569 0.83 19.79 -18.01
C THR A 569 -0.63 19.75 -17.53
N THR A 570 -1.50 20.55 -18.15
CA THR A 570 -2.96 20.46 -17.97
C THR A 570 -3.53 19.40 -18.92
N GLY A 571 -4.80 18.96 -18.74
CA GLY A 571 -5.41 17.93 -19.60
C GLY A 571 -5.49 18.28 -21.10
N ASN A 572 -5.39 19.58 -21.44
CA ASN A 572 -5.32 20.09 -22.82
C ASN A 572 -3.89 20.47 -23.25
N ASP A 573 -2.87 20.09 -22.47
CA ASP A 573 -1.48 20.38 -22.80
C ASP A 573 -1.09 19.72 -24.13
N PRO A 574 -0.44 20.46 -25.05
CA PRO A 574 0.16 19.90 -26.27
C PRO A 574 0.97 18.62 -26.01
N THR A 575 1.63 18.53 -24.85
CA THR A 575 2.38 17.37 -24.38
C THR A 575 1.48 16.16 -24.15
N MET A 576 0.30 16.31 -23.52
CA MET A 576 -0.63 15.20 -23.29
C MET A 576 -1.32 14.76 -24.58
N ARG A 577 -1.49 15.67 -25.54
CA ARG A 577 -1.93 15.31 -26.88
C ARG A 577 -0.85 14.49 -27.60
N LEU A 578 0.40 14.94 -27.54
CA LEU A 578 1.55 14.25 -28.10
C LEU A 578 1.79 12.86 -27.48
N VAL A 579 1.65 12.73 -26.15
CA VAL A 579 1.67 11.42 -25.47
C VAL A 579 0.59 10.50 -26.04
N ARG A 580 -0.64 11.00 -26.22
CA ARG A 580 -1.75 10.21 -26.78
C ARG A 580 -1.50 9.81 -28.23
N GLU A 581 -1.01 10.74 -29.05
CA GLU A 581 -0.64 10.47 -30.45
C GLU A 581 0.43 9.38 -30.53
N ILE A 582 1.50 9.49 -29.74
CA ILE A 582 2.56 8.48 -29.65
C ILE A 582 2.01 7.15 -29.13
N GLN A 583 1.17 7.14 -28.10
CA GLN A 583 0.57 5.91 -27.59
C GLN A 583 -0.33 5.24 -28.62
N GLN A 584 -1.06 6.01 -29.43
CA GLN A 584 -1.89 5.49 -30.51
C GLN A 584 -1.05 4.92 -31.65
N GLU A 585 0.05 5.58 -32.02
CA GLU A 585 1.02 5.07 -32.97
C GLU A 585 1.65 3.76 -32.48
N LEU A 586 2.11 3.73 -31.23
CA LEU A 586 2.67 2.54 -30.61
C LEU A 586 1.66 1.39 -30.54
N ALA A 587 0.41 1.66 -30.17
CA ALA A 587 -0.65 0.63 -30.13
C ALA A 587 -0.90 -0.05 -31.49
N ASN A 588 -0.53 0.60 -32.59
CA ASN A 588 -0.63 0.02 -33.93
C ASN A 588 0.55 -0.89 -34.31
N LEU A 589 1.62 -0.95 -33.51
CA LEU A 589 2.74 -1.84 -33.78
C LEU A 589 2.35 -3.31 -33.57
N PRO A 590 2.95 -4.25 -34.34
CA PRO A 590 2.58 -5.67 -34.29
C PRO A 590 2.57 -6.27 -32.89
N ALA A 591 3.53 -5.89 -32.04
CA ALA A 591 3.66 -6.45 -30.70
C ALA A 591 2.59 -5.99 -29.69
N TYR A 592 1.94 -4.85 -29.91
CA TYR A 592 0.92 -4.30 -29.00
C TYR A 592 -0.51 -4.50 -29.50
N ARG A 593 -0.67 -5.02 -30.73
CA ARG A 593 -2.00 -5.34 -31.25
C ARG A 593 -2.61 -6.47 -30.41
N PRO A 594 -3.87 -6.32 -29.96
CA PRO A 594 -4.59 -7.39 -29.31
C PRO A 594 -4.57 -8.61 -30.21
N ARG A 595 -3.95 -9.70 -29.75
CA ARG A 595 -4.03 -10.97 -30.46
C ARG A 595 -5.41 -11.54 -30.25
N ALA A 596 -5.96 -12.15 -31.31
CA ALA A 596 -7.13 -12.99 -31.15
C ALA A 596 -6.84 -14.01 -30.03
N PRO A 597 -7.75 -14.19 -29.06
CA PRO A 597 -7.55 -15.16 -28.00
C PRO A 597 -7.23 -16.51 -28.64
N VAL A 598 -6.15 -17.15 -28.21
CA VAL A 598 -5.82 -18.49 -28.66
C VAL A 598 -7.03 -19.36 -28.28
N PRO A 599 -7.71 -20.01 -29.24
CA PRO A 599 -8.83 -20.87 -28.90
C PRO A 599 -8.34 -21.91 -27.87
N PRO A 600 -9.15 -22.21 -26.83
CA PRO A 600 -8.74 -23.17 -25.82
C PRO A 600 -8.32 -24.47 -26.51
N PRO A 601 -7.29 -25.17 -25.99
CA PRO A 601 -6.84 -26.42 -26.59
C PRO A 601 -8.07 -27.32 -26.78
N ALA A 602 -8.24 -27.86 -27.99
CA ALA A 602 -9.34 -28.76 -28.29
C ALA A 602 -9.40 -29.82 -27.17
N PRO A 603 -10.59 -30.11 -26.63
CA PRO A 603 -10.72 -31.09 -25.55
C PRO A 603 -9.98 -32.35 -25.98
N LYS A 604 -9.07 -32.83 -25.12
CA LYS A 604 -8.35 -34.08 -25.39
C LYS A 604 -9.42 -35.12 -25.77
N PRO A 605 -9.29 -35.82 -26.91
CA PRO A 605 -10.24 -36.85 -27.28
C PRO A 605 -10.36 -37.79 -26.08
N ALA A 606 -11.61 -38.05 -25.66
CA ALA A 606 -11.88 -38.99 -24.59
C ALA A 606 -11.21 -40.31 -24.99
N GLY A 607 -10.10 -40.64 -24.35
CA GLY A 607 -9.39 -41.88 -24.62
C GLY A 607 -10.37 -43.00 -24.35
N ASP A 608 -10.66 -43.78 -25.39
CA ASP A 608 -11.36 -45.05 -25.28
C ASP A 608 -10.64 -45.88 -24.22
N SER A 609 -11.28 -45.99 -23.06
CA SER A 609 -10.90 -46.93 -22.02
C SER A 609 -11.41 -48.28 -22.48
N ARG A 610 -10.56 -48.99 -23.23
CA ARG A 610 -10.69 -50.43 -23.45
C ARG A 610 -9.50 -51.15 -22.84
#